data_AF-A0A7C6UCP9-F1
#
_entry.id   AF-A0A7C6UCP9-F1
#
_cell.length_a   1.000
_cell.length_b   1.000
_cell.length_c   1.000
_cell.angle_alpha   90.00
_cell.angle_beta   90.00
_cell.angle_gamma   90.00
#
_symmetry.space_group_name_H-M   'P 1'
#
loop_
_entity.id
_entity.type
_entity.pdbx_description
1 polymer ?
#
loop_
_entity_poly.entity_id
_entity_poly.type
_entity_poly.pdbx_seq_one_letter_code
_entity_poly.pdbx_strand_id
1 'polypeptide(L)'
;MDSVGLTALAPREGIEGVIHLWPFTCMPEIIAQSILTRVSKDSGLPLLTIIVNEQTGEAGINTRLESFAHILLERRAAKEGCSST
;
A
#
# COMPACT_ATOMS: atom_id res chain seq x y z
N MET A 1 12.24 -6.30 -10.33
CA MET A 1 11.67 -4.93 -10.19
C MET A 1 10.14 -5.01 -10.18
N ASP A 2 9.60 -6.15 -9.74
CA ASP A 2 8.23 -6.58 -10.00
C ASP A 2 7.24 -5.95 -9.02
N SER A 3 7.70 -5.59 -7.82
CA SER A 3 6.92 -4.85 -6.82
C SER A 3 6.42 -3.49 -7.34
N VAL A 4 7.27 -2.77 -8.06
CA VAL A 4 6.92 -1.47 -8.68
C VAL A 4 5.95 -1.68 -9.84
N GLY A 5 6.23 -2.65 -10.71
CA GLY A 5 5.38 -2.96 -11.87
C GLY A 5 3.96 -3.37 -11.47
N LEU A 6 3.83 -4.27 -10.49
CA LEU A 6 2.55 -4.70 -9.94
C LEU A 6 1.79 -3.54 -9.30
N THR A 7 2.48 -2.67 -8.54
CA THR A 7 1.87 -1.49 -7.92
C THR A 7 1.38 -0.48 -8.97
N ALA A 8 2.10 -0.32 -10.07
CA ALA A 8 1.70 0.58 -11.15
C ALA A 8 0.50 0.05 -11.96
N LEU A 9 0.33 -1.28 -12.05
CA LEU A 9 -0.79 -1.92 -12.74
C LEU A 9 -2.03 -2.06 -11.87
N ALA A 10 -1.86 -2.07 -10.54
CA ALA A 10 -2.94 -2.18 -9.56
C ALA A 10 -4.19 -1.30 -9.81
N PRO A 11 -4.08 0.00 -10.19
CA PRO A 11 -5.27 0.80 -10.45
C PRO A 11 -6.07 0.31 -11.65
N ARG A 12 -5.40 -0.27 -12.66
CA ARG A 12 -6.04 -0.78 -13.89
C ARG A 12 -6.75 -2.10 -13.66
N GLU A 13 -6.30 -2.88 -12.68
CA GLU A 13 -6.90 -4.15 -12.26
C GLU A 13 -8.00 -3.96 -11.18
N GLY A 14 -8.36 -2.71 -10.85
CA GLY A 14 -9.38 -2.42 -9.84
C GLY A 14 -8.91 -2.63 -8.39
N ILE A 15 -7.60 -2.70 -8.17
CA ILE A 15 -7.02 -2.85 -6.82
C ILE A 15 -7.08 -1.50 -6.10
N GLU A 16 -7.60 -1.51 -4.87
CA GLU A 16 -7.86 -0.30 -4.09
C GLU A 16 -6.73 0.09 -3.13
N GLY A 17 -5.73 -0.78 -2.95
CA GLY A 17 -4.57 -0.54 -2.09
C GLY A 17 -3.48 -1.60 -2.25
N VAL A 18 -2.25 -1.24 -1.90
CA VAL A 18 -1.07 -2.11 -2.02
C VAL A 18 -0.36 -2.24 -0.69
N ILE A 19 0.03 -3.46 -0.32
CA ILE A 19 0.87 -3.73 0.84
C ILE A 19 2.25 -4.19 0.34
N HIS A 20 3.28 -3.43 0.70
CA HIS A 20 4.66 -3.71 0.38
C HIS A 20 5.36 -4.35 1.58
N LEU A 21 5.72 -5.63 1.45
CA LEU A 21 6.40 -6.42 2.47
C LEU A 21 7.86 -6.62 2.06
N TRP A 22 8.81 -6.28 2.93
CA TRP A 22 10.21 -6.69 2.75
C TRP A 22 10.90 -7.02 4.08
N PRO A 23 11.93 -7.89 4.08
CA PRO A 23 12.60 -8.28 5.32
C PRO A 23 13.86 -7.49 5.71
N PHE A 24 14.53 -6.73 4.84
CA PHE A 24 15.75 -5.97 5.23
C PHE A 24 16.00 -4.74 4.35
N THR A 25 16.67 -3.72 4.90
CA THR A 25 17.11 -2.49 4.21
C THR A 25 18.28 -2.76 3.27
N CYS A 26 18.14 -3.66 2.30
CA CYS A 26 19.12 -3.78 1.24
C CYS A 26 18.99 -2.56 0.30
N MET A 27 20.12 -1.96 -0.09
CA MET A 27 20.19 -0.68 -0.82
C MET A 27 19.28 -0.56 -2.07
N PRO A 28 19.02 -1.62 -2.86
CA PRO A 28 18.02 -1.57 -3.94
C PRO A 28 16.58 -1.22 -3.50
N GLU A 29 16.17 -1.63 -2.30
CA GLU A 29 14.79 -1.47 -1.82
C GLU A 29 14.42 -0.03 -1.45
N ILE A 30 15.39 0.79 -1.01
CA ILE A 30 15.14 2.21 -0.70
C ILE A 30 14.71 2.96 -1.97
N ILE A 31 15.34 2.63 -3.09
CA ILE A 31 14.98 3.19 -4.41
C ILE A 31 13.60 2.72 -4.83
N ALA A 32 13.28 1.43 -4.62
CA ALA A 32 11.94 0.90 -4.85
C ALA A 32 10.88 1.64 -4.00
N GLN A 33 11.16 1.91 -2.72
CA GLN A 33 10.25 2.69 -1.85
C GLN A 33 9.96 4.08 -2.40
N SER A 34 11.00 4.77 -2.85
CA SER A 34 10.89 6.12 -3.38
C SER A 34 10.00 6.14 -4.62
N ILE A 35 10.20 5.16 -5.51
CA ILE A 35 9.39 5.00 -6.72
C ILE A 35 7.96 4.61 -6.35
N LEU A 36 7.77 3.63 -5.45
CA LEU A 36 6.44 3.19 -5.00
C LEU A 36 5.66 4.32 -4.34
N THR A 37 6.31 5.16 -3.54
CA THR A 37 5.68 6.34 -2.92
C THR A 37 5.22 7.34 -3.98
N ARG A 38 6.01 7.52 -5.04
CA ARG A 38 5.67 8.41 -6.14
C ARG A 38 4.53 7.85 -6.99
N VAL A 39 4.59 6.57 -7.35
CA VAL A 39 3.53 5.86 -8.08
C VAL A 39 2.22 5.90 -7.28
N SER A 40 2.27 5.61 -5.98
CA SER A 40 1.13 5.67 -5.06
C SER A 40 0.46 7.05 -5.06
N LYS A 41 1.24 8.14 -5.03
CA LYS A 41 0.73 9.50 -5.11
C LYS A 41 0.12 9.81 -6.47
N ASP A 42 0.82 9.47 -7.55
CA ASP A 42 0.42 9.79 -8.92
C ASP A 42 -0.83 8.98 -9.34
N SER A 43 -0.97 7.74 -8.86
CA SER A 43 -2.12 6.88 -9.14
C SER A 43 -3.24 6.98 -8.11
N GLY A 44 -3.05 7.76 -7.03
CA GLY A 44 -4.00 7.85 -5.92
C GLY A 44 -4.23 6.52 -5.17
N LEU A 45 -3.27 5.60 -5.22
CA LEU A 45 -3.35 4.30 -4.54
C LEU A 45 -2.76 4.36 -3.14
N PRO A 46 -3.51 4.00 -2.09
CA PRO A 46 -2.98 3.77 -0.76
C PRO A 46 -1.88 2.70 -0.77
N LEU A 47 -0.76 3.00 -0.11
CA LEU A 47 0.39 2.10 0.02
C LEU A 47 0.74 1.91 1.50
N LEU A 48 0.76 0.67 1.97
CA LEU A 48 1.26 0.30 3.29
C LEU A 48 2.60 -0.41 3.15
N THR A 49 3.66 0.11 3.76
CA THR A 49 4.97 -0.58 3.79
C THR A 49 5.20 -1.20 5.16
N ILE A 50 5.47 -2.51 5.19
CA ILE A 50 5.74 -3.28 6.40
C ILE A 50 7.13 -3.90 6.26
N ILE A 51 7.99 -3.53 7.21
CA ILE A 51 9.35 -4.07 7.33
C ILE A 51 9.26 -5.22 8.33
N VAL A 52 9.56 -6.44 7.88
CA VAL A 52 9.49 -7.64 8.71
C VAL A 52 10.88 -7.95 9.23
N ASN A 53 11.16 -7.60 10.48
CA ASN A 53 12.38 -7.96 11.19
C ASN A 53 12.05 -8.68 12.51
N GLU A 54 13.07 -9.23 13.16
CA GLU A 54 12.90 -9.99 14.42
C GLU A 54 12.39 -9.12 15.60
N GLN A 55 12.49 -7.80 15.50
CA GLN A 55 11.91 -6.84 16.46
C GLN A 55 10.49 -6.40 16.10
N THR A 56 9.91 -6.90 15.01
CA THR A 56 8.58 -6.47 14.57
C THR A 56 7.53 -7.19 15.42
N GLY A 57 7.02 -6.50 16.43
CA GLY A 57 5.95 -7.03 17.26
C GLY A 57 4.70 -7.31 16.43
N GLU A 58 4.22 -8.56 16.46
CA GLU A 58 3.02 -9.04 15.75
C GLU A 58 1.80 -8.13 15.98
N ALA A 59 1.63 -7.63 17.21
CA ALA A 59 0.59 -6.67 17.56
C ALA A 59 0.67 -5.35 16.76
N GLY A 60 1.88 -4.85 16.49
CA GLY A 60 2.08 -3.63 15.71
C GLY A 60 1.76 -3.80 14.23
N ILE A 61 1.90 -5.02 13.69
CA ILE A 61 1.51 -5.35 12.31
C ILE A 61 -0.02 -5.39 12.21
N ASN A 62 -0.69 -6.09 13.14
CA ASN A 62 -2.15 -6.22 13.13
C ASN A 62 -2.86 -4.86 13.21
N THR A 63 -2.45 -3.97 14.13
CA THR A 63 -3.06 -2.63 14.23
C THR A 63 -2.84 -1.79 12.96
N ARG A 64 -1.67 -1.91 12.32
CA ARG A 64 -1.39 -1.20 11.06
C ARG A 64 -2.24 -1.74 9.91
N LEU A 65 -2.44 -3.05 9.86
CA LEU A 65 -3.28 -3.69 8.85
C LEU A 65 -4.75 -3.31 9.03
N GLU A 66 -5.25 -3.36 10.27
CA GLU A 66 -6.62 -2.93 10.61
C GLU A 66 -6.85 -1.46 10.24
N SER A 67 -5.92 -0.58 10.61
CA SER A 67 -6.02 0.85 10.28
C SER A 67 -5.97 1.09 8.77
N PHE A 68 -5.13 0.34 8.05
CA PHE A 68 -5.04 0.44 6.60
C PHE A 68 -6.33 -0.04 5.92
N ALA A 69 -6.90 -1.16 6.36
CA ALA A 69 -8.18 -1.65 5.88
C ALA A 69 -9.31 -0.63 6.15
N HIS A 70 -9.30 0.03 7.31
CA HIS A 70 -10.25 1.10 7.62
C HIS A 70 -10.18 2.25 6.60
N ILE A 71 -8.98 2.72 6.29
CA ILE A 71 -8.77 3.77 5.26
C ILE A 71 -9.28 3.33 3.90
N LEU A 72 -9.11 2.06 3.52
CA LEU A 72 -9.62 1.54 2.24
C LEU A 72 -11.16 1.54 2.20
N LEU A 73 -11.80 1.12 3.29
CA LEU A 73 -13.26 1.11 3.41
C LEU A 73 -13.83 2.54 3.33
N GLU A 74 -13.23 3.51 4.01
CA GLU A 74 -13.65 4.91 3.93
C GLU A 74 -13.53 5.47 2.52
N ARG A 75 -12.41 5.19 1.84
CA ARG A 75 -12.20 5.62 0.44
C ARG A 75 -13.21 5.01 -0.51
N ARG A 76 -13.56 3.74 -0.30
CA ARG A 76 -14.58 3.05 -1.09
C ARG A 76 -15.96 3.64 -0.84
N ALA A 77 -16.35 3.85 0.41
CA ALA A 77 -17.61 4.50 0.77
C ALA A 77 -17.73 5.91 0.16
N ALA A 78 -16.65 6.68 0.15
CA ALA A 78 -16.61 8.00 -0.50
C ALA A 78 -16.79 7.93 -2.04
N LYS A 79 -16.31 6.87 -2.69
CA LYS A 79 -16.54 6.63 -4.13
C LYS A 79 -17.98 6.17 -4.42
N GLU A 80 -18.51 5.27 -3.61
CA GLU A 80 -19.87 4.73 -3.76
C GLU A 80 -20.95 5.80 -3.48
N GLY A 81 -20.69 6.72 -2.53
CA GLY A 81 -21.56 7.87 -2.25
C GLY A 81 -21.67 8.93 -3.36
N CYS A 82 -20.81 8.86 -4.40
CA CYS A 82 -20.86 9.75 -5.56
C CYS A 82 -21.57 9.15 -6.78
N SER A 83 -21.94 7.85 -6.77
CA SER A 83 -22.57 7.18 -7.93
C SER A 83 -24.11 7.20 -7.91
N SER A 84 -24.72 7.91 -6.98
CA SER A 84 -26.16 8.16 -6.95
C SER A 84 -26.46 9.65 -7.12
N THR A 85 -26.32 10.14 -8.36
CA THR A 85 -27.12 11.23 -8.93
C THR A 85 -27.29 10.97 -10.41
#